data_AF-V5INZ7-F1
#
_entry.id   AF-V5INZ7-F1
#
_cell.length_a   1.000
_cell.length_b   1.000
_cell.length_c   1.000
_cell.angle_alpha   90.00
_cell.angle_beta   90.00
_cell.angle_gamma   90.00
#
_symmetry.space_group_name_H-M   'P 1'
#
loop_
_entity.id
_entity.type
_entity.pdbx_description
1 polymer ?
#
loop_
_entity_poly.entity_id
_entity_poly.type
_entity_poly.pdbx_seq_one_letter_code
_entity_poly.pdbx_strand_id
1 'polypeptide(L)'
;MEAYEELLIWAKDRGIILNGVEPRRIPGRGMGIVATKPLEEDETILTVPSTTLRTYETVHPSISRALPKDISIHGLLAADLAFDPSPSAKYRQWNAVCPSRKDMWDYLPLTWDHRLRQFLPRKALELLLKQEAKFEKDWSMVQQSKLLSSGPGKKENKSLEEEDCGTLNKSITRDDYLYAWLLVNTRTFYHETPKTKKFNKDDRMVLQPVADLFNHTSYDPSAEKKEGNKKTCSVAFSPTAFTITTTRPYAAGEEVYICYGNHSNDFLLIEYGFLFDENVWDEVCIDDAILPLLDQAQTHSQSQQQQQQQPPRKVTRRLNERGKKDLKPQASQQQPPKSPKEVLEETGFLGNYNLDPRNPTGCYRTQVALRALAALADSAGPQGEKKFRAFIDYGQDPWEESLEEQAKLNALLAQALKRWSSDAIEKKIRDGLDKLEWREGHEGVVGRECHRGLLSMRWMQVKRMVDRALKELEG
;
A
#
# COMPACT_ATOMS: atom_id res chain seq x y z
N MET A 1 0.87 23.89 -30.63
CA MET A 1 0.99 24.16 -29.19
C MET A 1 0.90 22.82 -28.51
N GLU A 2 1.90 22.46 -27.71
CA GLU A 2 1.85 21.23 -26.93
C GLU A 2 0.82 21.37 -25.80
N ALA A 3 0.21 20.25 -25.35
CA ALA A 3 -0.89 20.30 -24.36
C ALA A 3 -0.51 21.01 -23.05
N TYR A 4 0.77 20.96 -22.65
CA TYR A 4 1.26 21.65 -21.45
C TYR A 4 1.36 23.17 -21.63
N GLU A 5 1.57 23.67 -22.85
CA GLU A 5 1.59 25.11 -23.13
C GLU A 5 0.18 25.69 -22.98
N GLU A 6 -0.85 24.97 -23.47
CA GLU A 6 -2.25 25.34 -23.26
C GLU A 6 -2.63 25.31 -21.77
N LEU A 7 -2.11 24.35 -21.01
CA LEU A 7 -2.26 24.29 -19.55
C LEU A 7 -1.69 25.54 -18.88
N LEU A 8 -0.51 26.00 -19.27
CA LEU A 8 0.13 27.17 -18.65
C LEU A 8 -0.69 28.45 -18.88
N ILE A 9 -1.27 28.62 -20.07
CA ILE A 9 -2.20 29.73 -20.36
C ILE A 9 -3.43 29.62 -19.44
N TRP A 10 -4.06 28.45 -19.43
CA TRP A 10 -5.24 28.18 -18.60
C TRP A 10 -4.99 28.39 -17.10
N ALA A 11 -3.80 28.02 -16.63
CA ALA A 11 -3.37 28.14 -15.24
C ALA A 11 -3.18 29.61 -14.86
N LYS A 12 -2.49 30.37 -15.72
CA LYS A 12 -2.28 31.82 -15.53
C LYS A 12 -3.60 32.58 -15.45
N ASP A 13 -4.55 32.28 -16.34
CA ASP A 13 -5.88 32.92 -16.36
C ASP A 13 -6.69 32.67 -15.08
N ARG A 14 -6.32 31.65 -14.31
CA ARG A 14 -6.96 31.27 -13.03
C ARG A 14 -6.15 31.67 -11.80
N GLY A 15 -5.07 32.44 -11.99
CA GLY A 15 -4.21 32.91 -10.91
C GLY A 15 -3.30 31.85 -10.32
N ILE A 16 -3.06 30.74 -11.03
CA ILE A 16 -2.01 29.77 -10.67
C ILE A 16 -0.67 30.38 -11.07
N ILE A 17 0.26 30.44 -10.11
CA ILE A 17 1.57 31.06 -10.28
C ILE A 17 2.62 29.96 -10.31
N LEU A 18 3.36 29.86 -11.41
CA LEU A 18 4.57 29.04 -11.52
C LEU A 18 5.79 29.98 -11.57
N ASN A 19 6.74 29.80 -10.66
CA ASN A 19 7.93 30.64 -10.57
C ASN A 19 9.18 29.81 -10.88
N GLY A 20 9.78 30.04 -12.05
CA GLY A 20 11.03 29.36 -12.42
C GLY A 20 10.90 27.85 -12.63
N VAL A 21 9.68 27.35 -12.82
CA VAL A 21 9.39 25.93 -13.10
C VAL A 21 8.35 25.79 -14.19
N GLU A 22 8.38 24.70 -14.92
CA GLU A 22 7.38 24.37 -15.93
C GLU A 22 7.15 22.86 -16.08
N PRO A 23 5.95 22.44 -16.50
CA PRO A 23 5.68 21.05 -16.81
C PRO A 23 6.38 20.62 -18.10
N ARG A 24 7.08 19.48 -18.07
CA ARG A 24 7.69 18.85 -19.24
C ARG A 24 7.43 17.36 -19.27
N ARG A 25 7.44 16.78 -20.47
CA ARG A 25 7.39 15.33 -20.64
C ARG A 25 8.76 14.72 -20.34
N ILE A 26 8.78 13.74 -19.47
CA ILE A 26 9.96 13.02 -19.01
C ILE A 26 9.88 11.58 -19.51
N PRO A 27 10.86 11.12 -20.32
CA PRO A 27 10.89 9.76 -20.83
C PRO A 27 10.71 8.71 -19.71
N GLY A 28 9.75 7.81 -19.89
CA GLY A 28 9.44 6.74 -18.93
C GLY A 28 8.71 7.17 -17.66
N ARG A 29 8.48 8.47 -17.41
CA ARG A 29 7.85 8.97 -16.17
C ARG A 29 6.64 9.87 -16.38
N GLY A 30 6.24 10.11 -17.63
CA GLY A 30 5.07 10.92 -17.96
C GLY A 30 5.37 12.41 -17.90
N MET A 31 4.49 13.20 -17.31
CA MET A 31 4.78 14.62 -17.04
C MET A 31 5.57 14.77 -15.74
N GLY A 32 6.43 15.77 -15.68
CA GLY A 32 7.16 16.18 -14.49
C GLY A 32 7.33 17.70 -14.46
N ILE A 33 7.71 18.26 -13.33
CA ILE A 33 8.00 19.68 -13.20
C ILE A 33 9.51 19.91 -13.23
N VAL A 34 9.98 20.81 -14.09
CA VAL A 34 11.41 21.08 -14.30
C VAL A 34 11.72 22.54 -14.02
N ALA A 35 12.83 22.81 -13.35
CA ALA A 35 13.35 24.15 -13.12
C ALA A 35 13.79 24.79 -14.44
N THR A 36 13.31 26.00 -14.73
CA THR A 36 13.66 26.76 -15.95
C THR A 36 14.82 27.72 -15.74
N LYS A 37 15.16 27.98 -14.48
CA LYS A 37 16.30 28.79 -14.01
C LYS A 37 16.87 28.14 -12.74
N PRO A 38 18.06 28.55 -12.26
CA PRO A 38 18.47 28.22 -10.90
C PRO A 38 17.40 28.68 -9.90
N LEU A 39 17.09 27.83 -8.93
CA LEU A 39 16.16 28.10 -7.84
C LEU A 39 16.92 28.10 -6.52
N GLU A 40 16.52 28.96 -5.60
CA GLU A 40 17.11 29.02 -4.26
C GLU A 40 16.35 28.12 -3.28
N GLU A 41 16.93 27.87 -2.11
CA GLU A 41 16.19 27.28 -0.98
C GLU A 41 15.12 28.27 -0.46
N ASP A 42 13.99 27.74 0.03
CA ASP A 42 12.86 28.52 0.53
C ASP A 42 12.17 29.41 -0.54
N GLU A 43 12.34 29.10 -1.83
CA GLU A 43 11.65 29.77 -2.94
C GLU A 43 10.28 29.10 -3.18
N THR A 44 9.19 29.87 -3.14
CA THR A 44 7.85 29.38 -3.53
C THR A 44 7.74 29.30 -5.06
N ILE A 45 7.72 28.07 -5.56
CA ILE A 45 7.76 27.76 -7.00
C ILE A 45 6.38 27.51 -7.61
N LEU A 46 5.39 27.16 -6.79
CA LEU A 46 4.00 27.01 -7.22
C LEU A 46 3.04 27.56 -6.17
N THR A 47 2.09 28.38 -6.60
CA THR A 47 0.93 28.80 -5.80
C THR A 47 -0.35 28.47 -6.56
N VAL A 48 -1.22 27.64 -5.98
CA VAL A 48 -2.49 27.23 -6.57
C VAL A 48 -3.64 27.74 -5.71
N PRO A 49 -4.44 28.71 -6.18
CA PRO A 49 -5.57 29.23 -5.41
C PRO A 49 -6.61 28.14 -5.12
N SER A 50 -7.18 28.14 -3.92
CA SER A 50 -8.17 27.13 -3.49
C SER A 50 -9.43 27.11 -4.36
N THR A 51 -9.74 28.21 -5.05
CA THR A 51 -10.85 28.33 -6.01
C THR A 51 -10.65 27.55 -7.31
N THR A 52 -9.42 27.08 -7.59
CA THR A 52 -9.08 26.33 -8.81
C THR A 52 -9.11 24.81 -8.61
N LEU A 53 -9.24 24.35 -7.36
CA LEU A 53 -9.25 22.95 -6.99
C LEU A 53 -10.55 22.27 -7.43
N ARG A 54 -10.49 20.97 -7.75
CA ARG A 54 -11.69 20.13 -7.72
C ARG A 54 -11.83 19.55 -6.32
N THR A 55 -12.90 19.91 -5.63
CA THR A 55 -13.19 19.53 -4.25
C THR A 55 -14.61 18.97 -4.15
N TYR A 56 -14.97 18.43 -2.99
CA TYR A 56 -16.35 17.98 -2.74
C TYR A 56 -17.40 19.12 -2.94
N GLU A 57 -17.00 20.39 -2.88
CA GLU A 57 -17.87 21.57 -3.08
C GLU A 57 -18.03 21.98 -4.54
N THR A 58 -17.07 21.61 -5.38
CA THR A 58 -17.08 21.97 -6.80
C THR A 58 -17.74 20.92 -7.68
N VAL A 59 -18.15 19.78 -7.09
CA VAL A 59 -18.85 18.69 -7.79
C VAL A 59 -20.15 19.21 -8.36
N HIS A 60 -20.45 18.84 -9.61
CA HIS A 60 -21.65 19.29 -10.29
C HIS A 60 -22.93 19.01 -9.46
N PRO A 61 -23.85 19.98 -9.26
CA PRO A 61 -25.02 19.82 -8.38
C PRO A 61 -25.95 18.65 -8.75
N SER A 62 -26.02 18.27 -10.02
CA SER A 62 -26.81 17.09 -10.43
C SER A 62 -26.16 15.77 -10.03
N ILE A 63 -24.82 15.71 -9.94
CA ILE A 63 -24.08 14.52 -9.47
C ILE A 63 -24.24 14.40 -7.96
N SER A 64 -23.96 15.48 -7.22
CA SER A 64 -24.05 15.48 -5.75
C SER A 64 -25.46 15.21 -5.22
N ARG A 65 -26.52 15.62 -5.94
CA ARG A 65 -27.91 15.29 -5.60
C ARG A 65 -28.32 13.85 -5.96
N ALA A 66 -27.72 13.27 -6.98
CA ALA A 66 -28.12 11.94 -7.46
C ALA A 66 -27.42 10.79 -6.74
N LEU A 67 -26.27 11.04 -6.12
CA LEU A 67 -25.49 10.04 -5.40
C LEU A 67 -25.83 10.02 -3.90
N PRO A 68 -25.70 8.85 -3.22
CA PRO A 68 -25.90 8.73 -1.78
C PRO A 68 -24.96 9.63 -0.97
N LYS A 69 -25.39 10.04 0.24
CA LYS A 69 -24.56 10.89 1.12
C LYS A 69 -23.35 10.17 1.72
N ASP A 70 -23.36 8.84 1.72
CA ASP A 70 -22.31 7.97 2.24
C ASP A 70 -21.32 7.48 1.16
N ILE A 71 -21.45 7.99 -0.08
CA ILE A 71 -20.39 7.83 -1.08
C ILE A 71 -19.11 8.48 -0.58
N SER A 72 -17.97 7.86 -0.85
CA SER A 72 -16.67 8.46 -0.51
C SER A 72 -16.44 9.73 -1.33
N ILE A 73 -15.62 10.66 -0.80
CA ILE A 73 -15.22 11.84 -1.59
C ILE A 73 -14.42 11.41 -2.82
N HIS A 74 -13.68 10.32 -2.72
CA HIS A 74 -13.02 9.69 -3.86
C HIS A 74 -14.02 9.33 -4.97
N GLY A 75 -15.04 8.53 -4.66
CA GLY A 75 -16.07 8.13 -5.61
C GLY A 75 -16.85 9.31 -6.16
N LEU A 76 -17.12 10.32 -5.33
CA LEU A 76 -17.81 11.54 -5.75
C LEU A 76 -16.99 12.36 -6.77
N LEU A 77 -15.69 12.56 -6.53
CA LEU A 77 -14.79 13.24 -7.47
C LEU A 77 -14.59 12.43 -8.75
N ALA A 78 -14.54 11.10 -8.64
CA ALA A 78 -14.46 10.20 -9.79
C ALA A 78 -15.72 10.32 -10.66
N ALA A 79 -16.90 10.40 -10.05
CA ALA A 79 -18.15 10.63 -10.76
C ALA A 79 -18.15 12.00 -11.45
N ASP A 80 -17.71 13.05 -10.75
CA ASP A 80 -17.58 14.40 -11.34
C ASP A 80 -16.70 14.40 -12.60
N LEU A 81 -15.56 13.71 -12.55
CA LEU A 81 -14.68 13.54 -13.71
C LEU A 81 -15.29 12.69 -14.83
N ALA A 82 -15.96 11.58 -14.49
CA ALA A 82 -16.48 10.65 -15.49
C ALA A 82 -17.68 11.23 -16.25
N PHE A 83 -18.61 11.88 -15.53
CA PHE A 83 -19.83 12.48 -16.11
C PHE A 83 -19.59 13.88 -16.72
N ASP A 84 -18.39 14.46 -16.57
CA ASP A 84 -17.98 15.67 -17.27
C ASP A 84 -18.11 15.41 -18.78
N PRO A 85 -19.05 16.06 -19.49
CA PRO A 85 -19.15 15.91 -20.94
C PRO A 85 -17.82 16.33 -21.52
N SER A 86 -17.22 15.47 -22.35
CA SER A 86 -15.90 15.64 -22.98
C SER A 86 -15.42 17.09 -23.04
N PRO A 87 -14.22 17.32 -22.52
CA PRO A 87 -14.04 18.11 -21.31
C PRO A 87 -14.78 19.45 -21.42
N SER A 88 -15.63 19.74 -20.43
CA SER A 88 -16.13 21.08 -20.20
C SER A 88 -14.99 22.10 -20.35
N ALA A 89 -15.29 23.26 -20.92
CA ALA A 89 -14.32 24.34 -21.12
C ALA A 89 -13.56 24.71 -19.83
N LYS A 90 -14.09 24.31 -18.66
CA LYS A 90 -13.52 24.61 -17.35
C LYS A 90 -12.18 23.94 -17.08
N TYR A 91 -11.99 22.66 -17.42
CA TYR A 91 -10.79 21.88 -17.02
C TYR A 91 -10.11 21.12 -18.17
N ARG A 92 -10.52 21.34 -19.41
CA ARG A 92 -10.00 20.67 -20.61
C ARG A 92 -8.48 20.61 -20.68
N GLN A 93 -7.82 21.75 -20.49
CA GLN A 93 -6.37 21.89 -20.62
C GLN A 93 -5.63 21.09 -19.53
N TRP A 94 -6.20 21.02 -18.32
CA TRP A 94 -5.66 20.19 -17.25
C TRP A 94 -5.87 18.70 -17.50
N ASN A 95 -7.08 18.29 -17.88
CA ASN A 95 -7.35 16.89 -18.21
C ASN A 95 -6.47 16.36 -19.36
N ALA A 96 -6.06 17.24 -20.30
CA ALA A 96 -5.23 16.88 -21.45
C ALA A 96 -3.78 16.52 -21.08
N VAL A 97 -3.28 16.93 -19.90
CA VAL A 97 -1.94 16.58 -19.43
C VAL A 97 -1.92 15.43 -18.42
N CYS A 98 -3.10 14.98 -17.97
CA CYS A 98 -3.22 13.80 -17.14
C CYS A 98 -2.85 12.52 -17.94
N PRO A 99 -2.39 11.45 -17.29
CA PRO A 99 -2.12 10.15 -17.90
C PRO A 99 -3.36 9.64 -18.58
N SER A 100 -3.14 9.11 -19.76
CA SER A 100 -4.18 8.53 -20.57
C SER A 100 -4.75 7.27 -19.92
N ARG A 101 -5.89 6.82 -20.42
CA ARG A 101 -6.44 5.49 -20.10
C ARG A 101 -5.42 4.38 -20.34
N LYS A 102 -4.62 4.49 -21.40
CA LYS A 102 -3.59 3.49 -21.70
C LYS A 102 -2.55 3.43 -20.58
N ASP A 103 -2.09 4.58 -20.08
CA ASP A 103 -1.15 4.64 -18.96
C ASP A 103 -1.74 3.95 -17.72
N MET A 104 -2.98 4.25 -17.36
CA MET A 104 -3.63 3.61 -16.21
C MET A 104 -3.72 2.08 -16.38
N TRP A 105 -4.08 1.60 -17.59
CA TRP A 105 -4.21 0.17 -17.88
C TRP A 105 -2.87 -0.57 -18.00
N ASP A 106 -1.78 0.14 -18.30
CA ASP A 106 -0.45 -0.45 -18.42
C ASP A 106 0.25 -0.59 -17.07
N TYR A 107 -0.10 0.25 -16.08
CA TYR A 107 0.71 0.40 -14.87
C TYR A 107 -0.03 0.05 -13.56
N LEU A 108 -1.35 0.29 -13.46
CA LEU A 108 -2.09 0.08 -12.20
C LEU A 108 -2.66 -1.34 -12.06
N PRO A 109 -2.30 -2.10 -11.00
CA PRO A 109 -2.72 -3.50 -10.83
C PRO A 109 -4.23 -3.75 -10.80
N LEU A 110 -5.05 -2.76 -10.43
CA LEU A 110 -6.52 -2.87 -10.49
C LEU A 110 -7.06 -3.11 -11.90
N THR A 111 -6.27 -2.79 -12.93
CA THR A 111 -6.63 -3.02 -14.34
C THR A 111 -6.04 -4.31 -14.92
N TRP A 112 -5.16 -4.99 -14.19
CA TRP A 112 -4.48 -6.19 -14.67
C TRP A 112 -5.44 -7.39 -14.71
N ASP A 113 -5.08 -8.42 -15.46
CA ASP A 113 -5.78 -9.71 -15.43
C ASP A 113 -5.73 -10.30 -14.01
N HIS A 114 -6.87 -10.78 -13.50
CA HIS A 114 -6.98 -11.38 -12.16
C HIS A 114 -6.00 -12.54 -11.95
N ARG A 115 -5.70 -13.30 -13.01
CA ARG A 115 -4.73 -14.41 -12.99
C ARG A 115 -3.31 -13.92 -12.79
N LEU A 116 -2.99 -12.67 -13.12
CA LEU A 116 -1.68 -12.09 -12.87
C LEU A 116 -1.58 -11.52 -11.45
N ARG A 117 -2.67 -10.94 -10.93
CA ARG A 117 -2.71 -10.31 -9.59
C ARG A 117 -2.32 -11.28 -8.47
N GLN A 118 -2.64 -12.56 -8.58
CA GLN A 118 -2.30 -13.59 -7.57
C GLN A 118 -0.78 -13.80 -7.37
N PHE A 119 0.04 -13.26 -8.27
CA PHE A 119 1.50 -13.34 -8.17
C PHE A 119 2.13 -12.16 -7.45
N LEU A 120 1.36 -11.11 -7.13
CA LEU A 120 1.84 -9.99 -6.33
C LEU A 120 2.36 -10.48 -4.96
N PRO A 121 3.36 -9.79 -4.38
CA PRO A 121 3.71 -9.99 -2.98
C PRO A 121 2.49 -9.88 -2.08
N ARG A 122 2.47 -10.62 -0.97
CA ARG A 122 1.32 -10.72 -0.07
C ARG A 122 0.75 -9.34 0.30
N LYS A 123 1.60 -8.38 0.67
CA LYS A 123 1.16 -7.06 1.09
C LYS A 123 0.56 -6.24 -0.06
N ALA A 124 1.17 -6.30 -1.24
CA ALA A 124 0.62 -5.68 -2.44
C ALA A 124 -0.75 -6.27 -2.81
N LEU A 125 -0.93 -7.59 -2.69
CA LEU A 125 -2.22 -8.23 -2.93
C LEU A 125 -3.29 -7.80 -1.92
N GLU A 126 -2.95 -7.71 -0.63
CA GLU A 126 -3.86 -7.18 0.41
C GLU A 126 -4.29 -5.74 0.13
N LEU A 127 -3.36 -4.89 -0.31
CA LEU A 127 -3.66 -3.51 -0.72
C LEU A 127 -4.58 -3.50 -1.95
N LEU A 128 -4.29 -4.32 -2.95
CA LEU A 128 -5.10 -4.42 -4.17
C LEU A 128 -6.55 -4.79 -3.87
N LEU A 129 -6.76 -5.79 -3.02
CA LEU A 129 -8.11 -6.26 -2.66
C LEU A 129 -8.90 -5.18 -1.91
N LYS A 130 -8.24 -4.37 -1.07
CA LYS A 130 -8.86 -3.21 -0.41
C LYS A 130 -9.21 -2.11 -1.41
N GLN A 131 -8.30 -1.81 -2.34
CA GLN A 131 -8.52 -0.83 -3.40
C GLN A 131 -9.70 -1.24 -4.30
N GLU A 132 -9.75 -2.52 -4.70
CA GLU A 132 -10.84 -3.10 -5.48
C GLU A 132 -12.17 -3.04 -4.73
N ALA A 133 -12.20 -3.39 -3.44
CA ALA A 133 -13.41 -3.28 -2.62
C ALA A 133 -13.92 -1.83 -2.51
N LYS A 134 -13.02 -0.84 -2.40
CA LYS A 134 -13.39 0.59 -2.39
C LYS A 134 -13.98 1.01 -3.72
N PHE A 135 -13.33 0.65 -4.83
CA PHE A 135 -13.83 0.92 -6.17
C PHE A 135 -15.21 0.29 -6.42
N GLU A 136 -15.40 -0.99 -6.09
CA GLU A 136 -16.69 -1.67 -6.29
C GLU A 136 -17.80 -1.04 -5.45
N LYS A 137 -17.49 -0.65 -4.20
CA LYS A 137 -18.44 0.08 -3.36
C LYS A 137 -18.88 1.38 -4.05
N ASP A 138 -17.94 2.23 -4.47
CA ASP A 138 -18.25 3.51 -5.10
C ASP A 138 -18.97 3.33 -6.45
N TRP A 139 -18.50 2.39 -7.28
CA TRP A 139 -19.12 2.10 -8.58
C TRP A 139 -20.55 1.59 -8.42
N SER A 140 -20.83 0.73 -7.44
CA SER A 140 -22.18 0.23 -7.19
C SER A 140 -23.17 1.37 -6.88
N MET A 141 -22.73 2.39 -6.14
CA MET A 141 -23.55 3.58 -5.84
C MET A 141 -23.82 4.42 -7.10
N VAL A 142 -22.82 4.56 -7.98
CA VAL A 142 -22.99 5.26 -9.27
C VAL A 142 -23.90 4.48 -10.20
N GLN A 143 -23.71 3.16 -10.30
CA GLN A 143 -24.51 2.26 -11.11
C GLN A 143 -26.00 2.28 -10.74
N GLN A 144 -26.31 2.34 -9.44
CA GLN A 144 -27.68 2.40 -8.91
C GLN A 144 -28.29 3.80 -8.95
N SER A 145 -27.50 4.82 -9.29
CA SER A 145 -27.95 6.21 -9.29
C SER A 145 -28.85 6.53 -10.50
N LYS A 146 -29.62 7.62 -10.37
CA LYS A 146 -30.43 8.17 -11.46
C LYS A 146 -29.59 8.81 -12.58
N LEU A 147 -28.26 8.88 -12.43
CA LEU A 147 -27.37 9.49 -13.45
C LEU A 147 -27.28 8.62 -14.71
N LEU A 148 -27.24 7.30 -14.55
CA LEU A 148 -27.16 6.32 -15.65
C LEU A 148 -28.53 5.82 -16.11
N SER A 149 -29.56 6.05 -15.30
CA SER A 149 -30.93 5.70 -15.64
C SER A 149 -31.47 6.68 -16.68
N SER A 150 -31.45 6.26 -17.95
CA SER A 150 -32.27 6.89 -18.98
C SER A 150 -33.74 6.64 -18.61
N GLY A 151 -34.42 7.60 -18.01
CA GLY A 151 -35.86 7.49 -17.81
C GLY A 151 -36.56 7.24 -19.16
N PRO A 152 -37.60 6.41 -19.24
CA PRO A 152 -38.39 6.27 -20.46
C PRO A 152 -38.91 7.66 -20.84
N GLY A 153 -38.66 8.06 -22.09
CA GLY A 153 -38.78 9.43 -22.58
C GLY A 153 -40.04 10.15 -22.10
N LYS A 154 -39.84 11.14 -21.22
CA LYS A 154 -40.67 12.35 -21.28
C LYS A 154 -39.90 13.34 -22.14
N LYS A 155 -40.49 13.70 -23.28
CA LYS A 155 -40.13 14.92 -24.00
C LYS A 155 -40.31 16.07 -23.02
N GLU A 156 -39.23 16.53 -22.41
CA GLU A 156 -39.26 17.74 -21.60
C GLU A 156 -39.42 18.90 -22.58
N ASN A 157 -40.51 19.65 -22.42
CA ASN A 157 -40.66 20.96 -23.03
C ASN A 157 -39.46 21.80 -22.58
N LYS A 158 -38.58 22.15 -23.53
CA LYS A 158 -37.56 23.17 -23.34
C LYS A 158 -38.24 24.51 -23.04
N SER A 159 -38.41 24.84 -21.76
CA SER A 159 -38.47 26.23 -21.35
C SER A 159 -37.05 26.78 -21.42
N LEU A 160 -36.91 27.84 -22.20
CA LEU A 160 -35.73 28.68 -22.32
C LEU A 160 -35.40 29.27 -20.94
N GLU A 161 -34.11 29.55 -20.68
CA GLU A 161 -33.53 30.21 -19.49
C GLU A 161 -32.84 29.31 -18.44
N GLU A 162 -31.98 28.37 -18.86
CA GLU A 162 -30.84 27.95 -18.04
C GLU A 162 -29.53 28.25 -18.79
N GLU A 163 -28.86 29.31 -18.36
CA GLU A 163 -27.52 29.69 -18.80
C GLU A 163 -26.50 28.58 -18.48
N ASP A 164 -25.83 28.08 -19.52
CA ASP A 164 -24.49 27.47 -19.53
C ASP A 164 -24.06 26.57 -18.35
N CYS A 165 -24.91 25.63 -17.92
CA CYS A 165 -24.51 24.53 -17.05
C CYS A 165 -24.41 23.24 -17.89
N GLY A 166 -23.19 22.92 -18.31
CA GLY A 166 -22.86 21.87 -19.28
C GLY A 166 -23.62 20.55 -19.07
N THR A 167 -24.20 20.04 -20.15
CA THR A 167 -24.99 18.80 -20.15
C THR A 167 -24.13 17.58 -19.76
N LEU A 168 -24.37 16.95 -18.61
CA LEU A 168 -23.66 15.74 -18.18
C LEU A 168 -23.66 14.61 -19.23
N ASN A 169 -22.54 13.92 -19.40
CA ASN A 169 -22.46 12.72 -20.22
C ASN A 169 -23.07 11.51 -19.48
N LYS A 170 -24.33 11.18 -19.77
CA LYS A 170 -25.05 10.08 -19.10
C LYS A 170 -24.76 8.68 -19.66
N SER A 171 -23.87 8.55 -20.65
CA SER A 171 -23.54 7.26 -21.28
C SER A 171 -22.17 6.72 -20.87
N ILE A 172 -21.69 7.02 -19.66
CA ILE A 172 -20.41 6.50 -19.17
C ILE A 172 -20.49 4.99 -18.91
N THR A 173 -19.40 4.31 -19.20
CA THR A 173 -19.19 2.89 -18.90
C THR A 173 -18.53 2.69 -17.54
N ARG A 174 -18.48 1.45 -17.05
CA ARG A 174 -17.67 1.09 -15.87
C ARG A 174 -16.21 1.45 -16.06
N ASP A 175 -15.67 1.28 -17.27
CA ASP A 175 -14.28 1.60 -17.57
C ASP A 175 -14.03 3.12 -17.58
N ASP A 176 -14.99 3.93 -18.02
CA ASP A 176 -14.90 5.40 -17.93
C ASP A 176 -14.81 5.85 -16.47
N TYR A 177 -15.67 5.27 -15.62
CA TYR A 177 -15.63 5.54 -14.19
C TYR A 177 -14.34 5.00 -13.54
N LEU A 178 -13.87 3.80 -13.90
CA LEU A 178 -12.61 3.25 -13.41
C LEU A 178 -11.41 4.13 -13.76
N TYR A 179 -11.36 4.64 -14.99
CA TYR A 179 -10.32 5.58 -15.40
C TYR A 179 -10.34 6.86 -14.55
N ALA A 180 -11.52 7.47 -14.36
CA ALA A 180 -11.68 8.64 -13.51
C ALA A 180 -11.33 8.34 -12.04
N TRP A 181 -11.72 7.18 -11.53
CA TRP A 181 -11.44 6.74 -10.16
C TRP A 181 -9.94 6.55 -9.93
N LEU A 182 -9.22 5.99 -10.90
CA LEU A 182 -7.76 5.85 -10.85
C LEU A 182 -7.03 7.20 -11.00
N LEU A 183 -7.58 8.15 -11.76
CA LEU A 183 -7.08 9.53 -11.79
C LEU A 183 -7.17 10.17 -10.39
N VAL A 184 -8.31 10.02 -9.71
CA VAL A 184 -8.47 10.48 -8.32
C VAL A 184 -7.47 9.79 -7.40
N ASN A 185 -7.37 8.45 -7.47
CA ASN A 185 -6.49 7.66 -6.63
C ASN A 185 -5.02 8.12 -6.68
N THR A 186 -4.55 8.43 -7.89
CA THR A 186 -3.13 8.71 -8.16
C THR A 186 -2.73 10.17 -7.98
N ARG A 187 -3.68 11.12 -7.86
CA ARG A 187 -3.42 12.57 -7.97
C ARG A 187 -3.97 13.45 -6.87
N THR A 188 -4.67 12.88 -5.91
CA THR A 188 -5.28 13.70 -4.86
C THR A 188 -4.28 14.17 -3.83
N PHE A 189 -4.52 15.37 -3.31
CA PHE A 189 -3.81 15.96 -2.18
C PHE A 189 -4.70 15.97 -0.95
N TYR A 190 -4.08 15.82 0.22
CA TYR A 190 -4.78 16.05 1.48
C TYR A 190 -5.19 17.52 1.58
N HIS A 191 -6.45 17.76 1.95
CA HIS A 191 -6.99 19.10 2.15
C HIS A 191 -8.08 19.10 3.20
N GLU A 192 -7.85 19.84 4.27
CA GLU A 192 -8.83 20.03 5.34
C GLU A 192 -9.40 21.44 5.31
N THR A 193 -10.72 21.52 5.23
CA THR A 193 -11.48 22.76 5.42
C THR A 193 -12.33 22.64 6.69
N PRO A 194 -12.87 23.75 7.23
CA PRO A 194 -13.81 23.68 8.36
C PRO A 194 -14.97 22.71 8.12
N LYS A 195 -15.39 22.53 6.86
CA LYS A 195 -16.49 21.64 6.50
C LYS A 195 -16.07 20.18 6.32
N THR A 196 -14.87 19.89 5.82
CA THR A 196 -14.36 18.51 5.66
C THR A 196 -13.69 17.97 6.93
N LYS A 197 -13.37 18.83 7.91
CA LYS A 197 -12.79 18.42 9.20
C LYS A 197 -13.61 17.38 9.97
N LYS A 198 -14.93 17.37 9.78
CA LYS A 198 -15.84 16.38 10.38
C LYS A 198 -15.89 15.05 9.62
N PHE A 199 -15.31 14.98 8.43
CA PHE A 199 -15.23 13.75 7.64
C PHE A 199 -14.07 12.87 8.09
N ASN A 200 -14.10 11.61 7.67
CA ASN A 200 -12.98 10.70 7.81
C ASN A 200 -11.74 11.30 7.15
N LYS A 201 -10.55 10.99 7.69
CA LYS A 201 -9.29 11.50 7.16
C LYS A 201 -9.11 11.19 5.67
N ASP A 202 -9.52 10.00 5.24
CA ASP A 202 -9.43 9.53 3.86
C ASP A 202 -10.35 10.29 2.89
N ASP A 203 -11.35 11.00 3.40
CA ASP A 203 -12.25 11.86 2.61
C ASP A 203 -11.80 13.34 2.64
N ARG A 204 -10.67 13.67 3.24
CA ARG A 204 -10.10 15.03 3.24
C ARG A 204 -9.15 15.20 2.06
N MET A 205 -9.69 15.11 0.85
CA MET A 205 -8.92 15.06 -0.38
C MET A 205 -9.47 15.97 -1.49
N VAL A 206 -8.58 16.45 -2.37
CA VAL A 206 -8.88 17.29 -3.52
C VAL A 206 -7.98 16.93 -4.70
N LEU A 207 -8.40 17.28 -5.92
CA LEU A 207 -7.49 17.32 -7.07
C LEU A 207 -7.01 18.76 -7.28
N GLN A 208 -5.71 18.89 -7.55
CA GLN A 208 -5.03 20.17 -7.69
C GLN A 208 -4.33 20.28 -9.04
N PRO A 209 -4.68 21.27 -9.88
CA PRO A 209 -4.02 21.45 -11.16
C PRO A 209 -2.56 21.82 -10.99
N VAL A 210 -1.72 21.36 -11.92
CA VAL A 210 -0.26 21.60 -12.01
C VAL A 210 0.53 20.91 -10.89
N ALA A 211 0.08 20.95 -9.64
CA ALA A 211 0.74 20.29 -8.52
C ALA A 211 0.74 18.75 -8.66
N ASP A 212 -0.30 18.19 -9.26
CA ASP A 212 -0.42 16.76 -9.57
C ASP A 212 0.55 16.26 -10.65
N LEU A 213 1.35 17.16 -11.24
CA LEU A 213 2.40 16.85 -12.21
C LEU A 213 3.79 16.72 -11.57
N PHE A 214 3.95 17.03 -10.28
CA PHE A 214 5.21 16.77 -9.58
C PHE A 214 5.37 15.27 -9.37
N ASN A 215 6.51 14.72 -9.76
CA ASN A 215 6.83 13.32 -9.52
C ASN A 215 7.27 13.05 -8.07
N HIS A 216 7.20 11.79 -7.68
CA HIS A 216 7.62 11.31 -6.37
C HIS A 216 9.14 11.25 -6.23
N THR A 217 9.63 11.57 -5.03
CA THR A 217 10.94 11.11 -4.54
C THR A 217 10.77 10.50 -3.15
N SER A 218 11.49 9.42 -2.86
CA SER A 218 11.62 8.93 -1.49
C SER A 218 12.61 9.81 -0.75
N TYR A 219 12.17 10.49 0.30
CA TYR A 219 13.01 11.32 1.13
C TYR A 219 12.95 10.85 2.59
N ASP A 220 14.10 10.83 3.27
CA ASP A 220 14.18 10.52 4.69
C ASP A 220 14.30 11.83 5.52
N PRO A 221 13.23 12.27 6.22
CA PRO A 221 13.30 13.45 7.09
C PRO A 221 14.28 13.27 8.25
N SER A 222 14.62 12.04 8.66
CA SER A 222 15.67 11.81 9.67
C SER A 222 17.06 12.19 9.16
N ALA A 223 17.24 12.26 7.83
CA ALA A 223 18.43 12.78 7.20
C ALA A 223 18.47 14.33 7.18
N GLU A 224 17.43 15.07 7.58
CA GLU A 224 17.46 16.54 7.71
C GLU A 224 18.56 17.03 8.66
N LYS A 225 18.91 16.22 9.67
CA LYS A 225 19.97 16.54 10.64
C LYS A 225 21.38 16.26 10.14
N LYS A 226 21.53 15.61 8.97
CA LYS A 226 22.82 15.42 8.31
C LYS A 226 22.87 16.37 7.11
N GLU A 227 23.81 17.31 7.11
CA GLU A 227 23.98 18.27 6.02
C GLU A 227 23.93 17.58 4.65
N GLY A 228 23.10 18.11 3.73
CA GLY A 228 23.17 17.79 2.30
C GLY A 228 22.10 16.88 1.70
N ASN A 229 21.02 16.50 2.41
CA ASN A 229 20.00 15.59 1.84
C ASN A 229 18.57 16.15 1.74
N LYS A 230 18.34 17.47 1.67
CA LYS A 230 16.99 18.00 1.41
C LYS A 230 16.62 17.78 -0.07
N LYS A 231 16.04 16.62 -0.43
CA LYS A 231 15.82 16.25 -1.85
C LYS A 231 14.48 16.69 -2.45
N THR A 232 13.60 17.34 -1.69
CA THR A 232 12.20 17.55 -2.11
C THR A 232 11.76 19.01 -2.01
N CYS A 233 10.54 19.30 -2.43
CA CYS A 233 9.81 20.48 -2.00
C CYS A 233 8.90 20.19 -0.81
N SER A 234 8.59 21.23 -0.03
CA SER A 234 7.53 21.22 0.97
C SER A 234 6.21 21.61 0.32
N VAL A 235 5.12 20.96 0.75
CA VAL A 235 3.76 21.24 0.28
C VAL A 235 2.96 21.74 1.48
N ALA A 236 2.34 22.91 1.34
CA ALA A 236 1.49 23.50 2.37
C ALA A 236 0.19 24.01 1.76
N PHE A 237 -0.82 24.19 2.59
CA PHE A 237 -2.07 24.84 2.19
C PHE A 237 -2.60 25.76 3.28
N SER A 238 -3.34 26.77 2.84
CA SER A 238 -4.10 27.71 3.65
C SER A 238 -5.55 27.74 3.15
N PRO A 239 -6.44 28.50 3.80
CA PRO A 239 -7.80 28.69 3.29
C PRO A 239 -7.85 29.23 1.85
N THR A 240 -6.80 29.93 1.39
CA THR A 240 -6.81 30.65 0.10
C THR A 240 -5.97 29.98 -0.99
N ALA A 241 -4.94 29.20 -0.65
CA ALA A 241 -4.09 28.57 -1.65
C ALA A 241 -3.29 27.37 -1.11
N PHE A 242 -2.85 26.53 -2.03
CA PHE A 242 -1.74 25.60 -1.86
C PHE A 242 -0.44 26.23 -2.34
N THR A 243 0.67 25.90 -1.68
CA THR A 243 2.02 26.35 -2.06
C THR A 243 2.99 25.18 -2.08
N ILE A 244 3.90 25.20 -3.06
CA ILE A 244 5.06 24.31 -3.12
C ILE A 244 6.31 25.18 -3.02
N THR A 245 7.14 24.89 -2.02
CA THR A 245 8.36 25.65 -1.71
C THR A 245 9.56 24.73 -1.73
N THR A 246 10.63 25.15 -2.40
CA THR A 246 11.90 24.41 -2.47
C THR A 246 12.49 24.25 -1.07
N THR A 247 13.04 23.06 -0.77
CA THR A 247 13.81 22.86 0.48
C THR A 247 15.32 22.83 0.22
N ARG A 248 15.74 23.06 -1.02
CA ARG A 248 17.13 23.20 -1.43
C ARG A 248 17.24 23.99 -2.73
N PRO A 249 18.44 24.45 -3.11
CA PRO A 249 18.68 25.02 -4.43
C PRO A 249 18.52 23.97 -5.53
N TYR A 250 18.03 24.36 -6.72
CA TYR A 250 17.94 23.51 -7.92
C TYR A 250 18.68 24.13 -9.10
N ALA A 251 19.31 23.31 -9.93
CA ALA A 251 19.91 23.77 -11.19
C ALA A 251 18.85 23.96 -12.28
N ALA A 252 19.08 24.87 -13.23
CA ALA A 252 18.25 24.96 -14.42
C ALA A 252 18.27 23.63 -15.20
N GLY A 253 17.10 23.17 -15.64
CA GLY A 253 16.91 21.87 -16.29
C GLY A 253 16.76 20.69 -15.33
N GLU A 254 16.93 20.90 -14.02
CA GLU A 254 16.72 19.87 -13.02
C GLU A 254 15.22 19.64 -12.75
N GLU A 255 14.81 18.39 -12.60
CA GLU A 255 13.44 18.07 -12.20
C GLU A 255 13.23 18.31 -10.70
N VAL A 256 12.05 18.84 -10.38
CA VAL A 256 11.62 19.15 -9.03
C VAL A 256 10.59 18.12 -8.57
N TYR A 257 10.81 17.57 -7.37
CA TYR A 257 10.00 16.49 -6.81
C TYR A 257 9.27 16.91 -5.53
N ILE A 258 8.17 16.22 -5.25
CA ILE A 258 7.52 16.21 -3.93
C ILE A 258 7.58 14.79 -3.35
N CYS A 259 7.45 14.68 -2.03
CA CYS A 259 7.24 13.38 -1.38
C CYS A 259 5.74 13.11 -1.27
N TYR A 260 5.27 12.00 -1.87
CA TYR A 260 3.87 11.57 -1.77
C TYR A 260 3.53 10.94 -0.40
N GLY A 261 4.56 10.67 0.40
CA GLY A 261 4.48 9.99 1.68
C GLY A 261 5.55 8.91 1.80
N ASN A 262 5.72 8.41 3.02
CA ASN A 262 6.68 7.36 3.38
C ASN A 262 6.12 5.99 3.03
N HIS A 263 5.99 5.73 1.73
CA HIS A 263 5.29 4.57 1.19
C HIS A 263 6.26 3.47 0.79
N SER A 264 5.88 2.21 1.03
CA SER A 264 6.61 1.06 0.51
C SER A 264 6.42 0.91 -1.00
N ASN A 265 7.27 0.12 -1.66
CA ASN A 265 7.08 -0.14 -3.10
C ASN A 265 5.82 -0.97 -3.38
N ASP A 266 5.33 -1.76 -2.42
CA ASP A 266 4.02 -2.40 -2.55
C ASP A 266 2.89 -1.37 -2.60
N PHE A 267 2.95 -0.33 -1.77
CA PHE A 267 1.97 0.75 -1.79
C PHE A 267 2.09 1.62 -3.05
N LEU A 268 3.31 2.01 -3.43
CA LEU A 268 3.56 2.81 -4.63
C LEU A 268 3.07 2.09 -5.90
N LEU A 269 3.29 0.78 -6.00
CA LEU A 269 2.80 0.00 -7.15
C LEU A 269 1.28 -0.02 -7.20
N ILE A 270 0.61 -0.28 -6.08
CA ILE A 270 -0.85 -0.46 -6.05
C ILE A 270 -1.59 0.87 -6.20
N GLU A 271 -1.16 1.90 -5.50
CA GLU A 271 -1.89 3.18 -5.44
C GLU A 271 -1.43 4.18 -6.52
N TYR A 272 -0.19 4.08 -7.00
CA TYR A 272 0.38 5.02 -7.98
C TYR A 272 0.86 4.37 -9.29
N GLY A 273 0.97 3.04 -9.36
CA GLY A 273 1.34 2.33 -10.59
C GLY A 273 2.83 2.35 -10.92
N PHE A 274 3.72 2.63 -9.96
CA PHE A 274 5.17 2.60 -10.21
C PHE A 274 5.95 1.98 -9.06
N LEU A 275 7.18 1.54 -9.37
CA LEU A 275 8.15 1.05 -8.40
C LEU A 275 9.32 2.04 -8.34
N PHE A 276 9.87 2.24 -7.14
CA PHE A 276 10.96 3.18 -6.91
C PHE A 276 12.20 2.41 -6.42
N ASP A 277 13.29 2.47 -7.19
CA ASP A 277 14.46 1.60 -6.95
C ASP A 277 15.23 1.95 -5.67
N GLU A 278 15.37 3.24 -5.35
CA GLU A 278 16.10 3.71 -4.16
C GLU A 278 15.15 4.10 -3.02
N ASN A 279 14.09 3.33 -2.80
CA ASN A 279 13.09 3.64 -1.79
C ASN A 279 13.58 3.32 -0.36
N VAL A 280 13.94 4.36 0.39
CA VAL A 280 14.34 4.26 1.80
C VAL A 280 13.22 3.84 2.76
N TRP A 281 11.96 3.92 2.30
CA TRP A 281 10.76 3.52 3.02
C TRP A 281 10.22 2.17 2.57
N ASP A 282 10.94 1.46 1.71
CA ASP A 282 10.50 0.14 1.28
C ASP A 282 10.44 -0.83 2.47
N GLU A 283 9.52 -1.76 2.40
CA GLU A 283 9.42 -2.88 3.33
C GLU A 283 8.92 -4.10 2.57
N VAL A 284 9.22 -5.29 3.09
CA VAL A 284 8.69 -6.54 2.57
C VAL A 284 8.11 -7.37 3.69
N CYS A 285 6.88 -7.83 3.48
CA CYS A 285 6.24 -8.81 4.35
C CYS A 285 6.89 -10.19 4.17
N ILE A 286 7.40 -10.73 5.28
CA ILE A 286 8.07 -12.03 5.38
C ILE A 286 7.22 -13.06 6.13
N ASP A 287 5.90 -12.86 6.19
CA ASP A 287 4.96 -13.84 6.74
C ASP A 287 5.13 -15.22 6.08
N ASP A 288 5.38 -15.24 4.76
CA ASP A 288 5.59 -16.48 4.01
C ASP A 288 6.91 -17.19 4.39
N ALA A 289 7.83 -16.51 5.08
CA ALA A 289 9.03 -17.12 5.66
C ALA A 289 8.82 -17.60 7.11
N ILE A 290 8.06 -16.84 7.92
CA ILE A 290 7.93 -17.06 9.37
C ILE A 290 6.72 -17.95 9.73
N LEU A 291 5.56 -17.74 9.11
CA LEU A 291 4.35 -18.52 9.41
C LEU A 291 4.56 -20.04 9.25
N PRO A 292 5.28 -20.55 8.22
CA PRO A 292 5.56 -21.98 8.12
C PRO A 292 6.34 -22.56 9.31
N LEU A 293 7.18 -21.77 9.98
CA LEU A 293 7.90 -22.19 11.18
C LEU A 293 6.95 -22.29 12.38
N LEU A 294 6.04 -21.33 12.51
CA LEU A 294 5.00 -21.34 13.54
C LEU A 294 4.03 -22.51 13.39
N ASP A 295 3.63 -22.82 12.15
CA ASP A 295 2.78 -23.97 11.83
C ASP A 295 3.47 -25.31 12.15
N GLN A 296 4.77 -25.42 11.84
CA GLN A 296 5.56 -26.59 12.21
C GLN A 296 5.62 -26.75 13.72
N ALA A 297 5.91 -25.69 14.48
CA ALA A 297 5.96 -25.74 15.94
C ALA A 297 4.62 -26.17 16.54
N GLN A 298 3.50 -25.62 16.06
CA GLN A 298 2.15 -26.00 16.53
C GLN A 298 1.86 -27.49 16.27
N THR A 299 2.20 -27.99 15.08
CA THR A 299 1.98 -29.40 14.73
C THR A 299 2.77 -30.34 15.64
N HIS A 300 4.02 -30.00 15.98
CA HIS A 300 4.84 -30.78 16.90
C HIS A 300 4.23 -30.82 18.30
N SER A 301 3.83 -29.67 18.85
CA SER A 301 3.19 -29.59 20.17
C SER A 301 1.89 -30.41 20.23
N GLN A 302 1.05 -30.36 19.19
CA GLN A 302 -0.18 -31.16 19.10
C GLN A 302 0.10 -32.67 19.06
N SER A 303 1.11 -33.09 18.29
CA SER A 303 1.49 -34.52 18.17
C SER A 303 1.99 -35.09 19.51
N GLN A 304 2.74 -34.32 20.30
CA GLN A 304 3.22 -34.75 21.61
C GLN A 304 2.09 -34.86 22.64
N GLN A 305 1.15 -33.92 22.63
CA GLN A 305 -0.03 -33.98 23.49
C GLN A 305 -0.87 -35.23 23.21
N GLN A 306 -1.03 -35.61 21.94
CA GLN A 306 -1.73 -36.84 21.56
C GLN A 306 -0.97 -38.11 22.01
N GLN A 307 0.36 -38.11 21.97
CA GLN A 307 1.17 -39.23 22.47
C GLN A 307 1.09 -39.39 23.99
N GLN A 308 1.06 -38.29 24.75
CA GLN A 308 0.96 -38.32 26.21
C GLN A 308 -0.44 -38.73 26.73
N GLN A 309 -1.48 -38.58 25.91
CA GLN A 309 -2.86 -38.97 26.26
C GLN A 309 -3.20 -40.43 25.92
N GLN A 310 -2.28 -41.22 25.35
CA GLN A 310 -2.51 -42.65 25.14
C GLN A 310 -2.51 -43.42 26.48
N PRO A 311 -3.49 -44.32 26.73
CA PRO A 311 -3.57 -45.03 28.00
C PRO A 311 -2.34 -45.92 28.20
N PRO A 312 -1.79 -46.01 29.43
CA PRO A 312 -0.64 -46.87 29.69
C PRO A 312 -0.98 -48.32 29.31
N ARG A 313 -0.08 -48.97 28.55
CA ARG A 313 -0.18 -50.41 28.24
C ARG A 313 -0.44 -51.16 29.55
N LYS A 314 -1.48 -52.01 29.58
CA LYS A 314 -1.90 -52.79 30.75
C LYS A 314 -0.68 -53.44 31.42
N VAL A 315 -0.19 -52.84 32.50
CA VAL A 315 0.78 -53.49 33.38
C VAL A 315 -0.01 -54.53 34.17
N THR A 316 0.33 -55.80 33.98
CA THR A 316 -0.25 -56.92 34.72
C THR A 316 -0.04 -56.68 36.22
N ARG A 317 -1.12 -56.38 36.93
CA ARG A 317 -1.13 -56.19 38.38
C ARG A 317 -0.63 -57.47 39.06
N ARG A 318 0.56 -57.45 39.68
CA ARG A 318 0.86 -58.39 40.76
C ARG A 318 0.15 -57.87 42.02
N LEU A 319 -0.59 -58.75 42.67
CA LEU A 319 -1.26 -58.50 43.94
C LEU A 319 -0.22 -58.55 45.07
N ASN A 320 -0.22 -57.54 45.93
CA ASN A 320 0.57 -57.52 47.15
C ASN A 320 -0.40 -57.74 48.32
N GLU A 321 -0.12 -58.73 49.16
CA GLU A 321 -0.85 -59.01 50.39
C GLU A 321 -0.53 -57.93 51.44
N ARG A 322 -1.30 -56.84 51.44
CA ARG A 322 -1.58 -55.97 52.60
C ARG A 322 -2.43 -54.80 52.10
N GLY A 323 -3.73 -54.88 52.35
CA GLY A 323 -4.72 -53.88 51.95
C GLY A 323 -4.51 -52.52 52.60
N LYS A 324 -3.60 -51.70 52.06
CA LYS A 324 -3.59 -50.25 52.26
C LYS A 324 -4.00 -49.57 50.95
N LYS A 325 -5.05 -48.75 51.03
CA LYS A 325 -5.45 -47.83 49.95
C LYS A 325 -4.45 -46.68 49.94
N ASP A 326 -3.58 -46.64 48.94
CA ASP A 326 -2.81 -45.44 48.64
C ASP A 326 -3.76 -44.38 48.08
N LEU A 327 -3.77 -43.20 48.71
CA LEU A 327 -4.42 -42.00 48.19
C LEU A 327 -3.78 -41.66 46.84
N LYS A 328 -4.58 -41.67 45.77
CA LYS A 328 -4.16 -41.14 44.47
C LYS A 328 -3.81 -39.66 44.67
N PRO A 329 -2.62 -39.19 44.27
CA PRO A 329 -2.39 -37.76 44.15
C PRO A 329 -3.38 -37.21 43.11
N GLN A 330 -4.16 -36.19 43.50
CA GLN A 330 -4.94 -35.40 42.55
C GLN A 330 -3.95 -34.75 41.59
N ALA A 331 -3.90 -35.25 40.36
CA ALA A 331 -3.19 -34.57 39.28
C ALA A 331 -3.91 -33.22 39.07
N SER A 332 -3.25 -32.13 39.45
CA SER A 332 -3.63 -30.79 39.00
C SER A 332 -3.70 -30.82 37.48
N GLN A 333 -4.88 -30.57 36.91
CA GLN A 333 -5.06 -30.42 35.47
C GLN A 333 -4.33 -29.14 35.04
N GLN A 334 -3.02 -29.21 34.85
CA GLN A 334 -2.28 -28.17 34.16
C GLN A 334 -2.74 -28.21 32.70
N GLN A 335 -3.26 -27.07 32.23
CA GLN A 335 -3.59 -26.91 30.81
C GLN A 335 -2.34 -27.21 29.98
N PRO A 336 -2.48 -27.87 28.82
CA PRO A 336 -1.34 -28.17 27.98
C PRO A 336 -0.62 -26.87 27.57
N PRO A 337 0.72 -26.90 27.43
CA PRO A 337 1.47 -25.72 27.01
C PRO A 337 1.00 -25.27 25.63
N LYS A 338 0.75 -23.96 25.48
CA LYS A 338 0.31 -23.34 24.23
C LYS A 338 1.48 -23.27 23.25
N SER A 339 1.19 -23.48 21.97
CA SER A 339 2.17 -23.34 20.90
C SER A 339 2.56 -21.86 20.69
N PRO A 340 3.75 -21.58 20.09
CA PRO A 340 4.13 -20.21 19.78
C PRO A 340 3.09 -19.45 18.96
N LYS A 341 2.43 -20.12 18.00
CA LYS A 341 1.42 -19.51 17.13
C LYS A 341 0.19 -19.05 17.92
N GLU A 342 -0.33 -19.88 18.81
CA GLU A 342 -1.48 -19.57 19.67
C GLU A 342 -1.16 -18.40 20.60
N VAL A 343 0.04 -18.37 21.18
CA VAL A 343 0.46 -17.26 22.04
C VAL A 343 0.56 -15.96 21.23
N LEU A 344 1.14 -15.99 20.04
CA LEU A 344 1.22 -14.81 19.16
C LEU A 344 -0.16 -14.33 18.70
N GLU A 345 -1.11 -15.23 18.49
CA GLU A 345 -2.49 -14.86 18.16
C GLU A 345 -3.17 -14.17 19.35
N GLU A 346 -3.09 -14.75 20.55
CA GLU A 346 -3.67 -14.18 21.77
C GLU A 346 -3.07 -12.82 22.16
N THR A 347 -1.78 -12.64 21.90
CA THR A 347 -1.05 -11.39 22.20
C THR A 347 -1.11 -10.37 21.06
N GLY A 348 -1.75 -10.71 19.93
CA GLY A 348 -1.88 -9.81 18.78
C GLY A 348 -0.62 -9.63 17.94
N PHE A 349 0.40 -10.48 18.11
CA PHE A 349 1.67 -10.47 17.40
C PHE A 349 1.76 -11.48 16.23
N LEU A 350 0.68 -12.20 15.90
CA LEU A 350 0.64 -13.09 14.74
C LEU A 350 0.60 -12.30 13.41
N GLY A 351 1.52 -12.63 12.48
CA GLY A 351 1.61 -12.06 11.13
C GLY A 351 2.05 -10.59 11.06
N ASN A 352 2.10 -10.03 9.84
CA ASN A 352 2.68 -8.72 9.54
C ASN A 352 4.15 -8.61 10.00
N TYR A 353 4.93 -9.65 9.76
CA TYR A 353 6.37 -9.66 9.94
C TYR A 353 7.02 -9.00 8.74
N ASN A 354 7.86 -7.99 8.97
CA ASN A 354 8.46 -7.20 7.90
C ASN A 354 9.99 -7.13 8.03
N LEU A 355 10.65 -6.98 6.88
CA LEU A 355 12.01 -6.47 6.74
C LEU A 355 11.97 -5.09 6.09
N ASP A 356 12.85 -4.19 6.51
CA ASP A 356 13.06 -2.90 5.86
C ASP A 356 14.56 -2.59 5.72
N PRO A 357 14.97 -1.67 4.82
CA PRO A 357 16.38 -1.37 4.57
C PRO A 357 17.18 -0.90 5.79
N ARG A 358 16.52 -0.38 6.83
CA ARG A 358 17.15 0.14 8.05
C ARG A 358 17.17 -0.88 9.18
N ASN A 359 16.29 -1.87 9.13
CA ASN A 359 16.22 -2.95 10.10
C ASN A 359 16.27 -4.34 9.42
N PRO A 360 17.47 -4.81 9.06
CA PRO A 360 17.66 -6.11 8.42
C PRO A 360 17.37 -7.30 9.36
N THR A 361 17.30 -7.06 10.67
CA THR A 361 16.88 -8.07 11.65
C THR A 361 15.38 -8.24 11.76
N GLY A 362 14.62 -7.43 11.01
CA GLY A 362 13.16 -7.46 10.99
C GLY A 362 12.51 -6.64 12.09
N CYS A 363 11.26 -6.26 11.84
CA CYS A 363 10.51 -5.37 12.70
C CYS A 363 10.27 -5.97 14.10
N TYR A 364 9.77 -5.15 15.03
CA TYR A 364 9.45 -5.60 16.39
C TYR A 364 8.57 -6.87 16.42
N ARG A 365 7.58 -6.98 15.53
CA ARG A 365 6.72 -8.18 15.44
C ARG A 365 7.51 -9.41 15.01
N THR A 366 8.45 -9.26 14.07
CA THR A 366 9.37 -10.33 13.67
C THR A 366 10.21 -10.77 14.86
N GLN A 367 10.79 -9.83 15.61
CA GLN A 367 11.60 -10.11 16.81
C GLN A 367 10.80 -10.81 17.93
N VAL A 368 9.54 -10.43 18.12
CA VAL A 368 8.60 -11.10 19.02
C VAL A 368 8.33 -12.54 18.57
N ALA A 369 8.08 -12.75 17.27
CA ALA A 369 7.81 -14.09 16.73
C ALA A 369 9.03 -15.02 16.83
N LEU A 370 10.24 -14.50 16.57
CA LEU A 370 11.48 -15.27 16.73
C LEU A 370 11.72 -15.66 18.20
N ARG A 371 11.46 -14.75 19.15
CA ARG A 371 11.51 -15.06 20.59
C ARG A 371 10.47 -16.08 20.99
N ALA A 372 9.24 -16.00 20.46
CA ALA A 372 8.21 -17.00 20.71
C ALA A 372 8.65 -18.38 20.18
N LEU A 373 9.18 -18.45 18.95
CA LEU A 373 9.72 -19.67 18.37
C LEU A 373 10.87 -20.26 19.20
N ALA A 374 11.77 -19.42 19.71
CA ALA A 374 12.90 -19.88 20.52
C ALA A 374 12.50 -20.30 21.95
N ALA A 375 11.59 -19.55 22.58
CA ALA A 375 11.21 -19.71 23.98
C ALA A 375 10.12 -20.75 24.20
N LEU A 376 9.29 -20.99 23.20
CA LEU A 376 8.15 -21.91 23.26
C LEU A 376 8.36 -23.15 22.39
N ALA A 377 9.58 -23.34 21.86
CA ALA A 377 10.00 -24.62 21.30
C ALA A 377 9.99 -25.71 22.39
N ASP A 378 9.69 -26.95 21.98
CA ASP A 378 9.53 -28.09 22.90
C ASP A 378 10.76 -28.34 23.80
N SER A 379 11.94 -27.88 23.39
CA SER A 379 13.20 -27.98 24.15
C SER A 379 13.36 -26.95 25.28
N ALA A 380 12.54 -25.90 25.33
CA ALA A 380 12.73 -24.76 26.24
C ALA A 380 12.08 -24.95 27.64
N GLY A 381 11.10 -25.84 27.74
CA GLY A 381 10.41 -26.17 28.99
C GLY A 381 9.74 -24.96 29.69
N PRO A 382 9.35 -25.09 30.98
CA PRO A 382 8.65 -24.04 31.73
C PRO A 382 9.43 -22.73 31.90
N GLN A 383 10.77 -22.78 31.81
CA GLN A 383 11.61 -21.60 31.87
C GLN A 383 11.48 -20.72 30.62
N GLY A 384 11.35 -21.32 29.43
CA GLY A 384 11.16 -20.59 28.19
C GLY A 384 9.84 -19.80 28.17
N GLU A 385 8.74 -20.42 28.60
CA GLU A 385 7.45 -19.74 28.72
C GLU A 385 7.49 -18.58 29.72
N LYS A 386 8.13 -18.78 30.88
CA LYS A 386 8.33 -17.70 31.86
C LYS A 386 9.17 -16.55 31.28
N LYS A 387 10.23 -16.88 30.51
CA LYS A 387 11.10 -15.90 29.85
C LYS A 387 10.32 -15.09 28.80
N PHE A 388 9.46 -15.74 28.01
CA PHE A 388 8.65 -15.07 27.00
C PHE A 388 7.57 -14.16 27.61
N ARG A 389 6.91 -14.62 28.68
CA ARG A 389 5.96 -13.77 29.42
C ARG A 389 6.64 -12.55 30.05
N ALA A 390 7.86 -12.73 30.61
CA ALA A 390 8.65 -11.59 31.12
C ALA A 390 8.84 -10.50 30.03
N PHE A 391 9.09 -10.93 28.80
CA PHE A 391 9.24 -10.05 27.65
C PHE A 391 7.96 -9.37 27.19
N ILE A 392 6.90 -10.13 26.97
CA ILE A 392 5.65 -9.56 26.44
C ILE A 392 4.89 -8.74 27.49
N ASP A 393 4.82 -9.21 28.73
CA ASP A 393 3.98 -8.59 29.75
C ASP A 393 4.68 -7.42 30.46
N TYR A 394 6.01 -7.45 30.55
CA TYR A 394 6.80 -6.49 31.33
C TYR A 394 7.87 -5.75 30.53
N GLY A 395 8.00 -6.02 29.23
CA GLY A 395 8.99 -5.36 28.36
C GLY A 395 10.45 -5.66 28.74
N GLN A 396 10.70 -6.68 29.57
CA GLN A 396 12.05 -7.12 29.90
C GLN A 396 12.54 -7.98 28.73
N ASP A 397 13.57 -7.56 28.01
CA ASP A 397 14.15 -8.39 26.93
C ASP A 397 15.39 -9.15 27.40
N PRO A 398 15.24 -10.31 28.07
CA PRO A 398 16.37 -11.10 28.53
C PRO A 398 17.16 -11.76 27.39
N TRP A 399 16.81 -11.53 26.12
CA TRP A 399 17.65 -11.89 24.97
C TRP A 399 18.59 -10.75 24.57
N GLU A 400 18.25 -9.49 24.84
CA GLU A 400 19.06 -8.32 24.47
C GLU A 400 20.36 -8.25 25.28
N GLU A 401 20.35 -8.79 26.50
CA GLU A 401 21.52 -8.84 27.38
C GLU A 401 22.55 -9.93 26.97
N SER A 402 22.20 -10.83 26.03
CA SER A 402 23.04 -11.96 25.61
C SER A 402 23.27 -12.00 24.10
N LEU A 403 24.50 -11.66 23.69
CA LEU A 403 24.93 -11.75 22.29
C LEU A 403 24.74 -13.16 21.69
N GLU A 404 24.92 -14.21 22.50
CA GLU A 404 24.75 -15.59 22.05
C GLU A 404 23.28 -15.91 21.74
N GLU A 405 22.36 -15.42 22.56
CA GLU A 405 20.93 -15.64 22.36
C GLU A 405 20.40 -14.83 21.17
N GLN A 406 20.86 -13.59 21.01
CA GLN A 406 20.54 -12.80 19.81
C GLN A 406 21.11 -13.45 18.54
N ALA A 407 22.32 -14.02 18.59
CA ALA A 407 22.90 -14.75 17.45
C ALA A 407 22.05 -15.98 17.06
N LYS A 408 21.46 -16.68 18.04
CA LYS A 408 20.52 -17.79 17.78
C LYS A 408 19.24 -17.31 17.08
N LEU A 409 18.69 -16.16 17.49
CA LEU A 409 17.53 -15.56 16.83
C LEU A 409 17.86 -15.12 15.39
N ASN A 410 19.02 -14.51 15.19
CA ASN A 410 19.49 -14.11 13.86
C ASN A 410 19.67 -15.32 12.94
N ALA A 411 20.26 -16.40 13.45
CA ALA A 411 20.42 -17.65 12.71
C ALA A 411 19.07 -18.28 12.32
N LEU A 412 18.08 -18.24 13.22
CA LEU A 412 16.72 -18.71 12.94
C LEU A 412 16.08 -17.90 11.81
N LEU A 413 16.18 -16.56 11.86
CA LEU A 413 15.68 -15.68 10.82
C LEU A 413 16.40 -15.93 9.49
N ALA A 414 17.72 -16.03 9.50
CA ALA A 414 18.51 -16.28 8.29
C ALA A 414 18.11 -17.60 7.62
N GLN A 415 17.90 -18.66 8.42
CA GLN A 415 17.42 -19.94 7.90
C GLN A 415 16.03 -19.82 7.25
N ALA A 416 15.10 -19.10 7.90
CA ALA A 416 13.76 -18.86 7.37
C ALA A 416 13.81 -18.12 6.02
N LEU A 417 14.60 -17.05 5.95
CA LEU A 417 14.77 -16.22 4.77
C LEU A 417 15.44 -16.97 3.62
N LYS A 418 16.47 -17.79 3.89
CA LYS A 418 17.11 -18.64 2.87
C LYS A 418 16.12 -19.58 2.22
N ARG A 419 15.33 -20.29 3.04
CA ARG A 419 14.32 -21.23 2.56
C ARG A 419 13.26 -20.51 1.72
N TRP A 420 12.76 -19.37 2.20
CA TRP A 420 11.79 -18.59 1.45
C TRP A 420 12.34 -18.06 0.12
N SER A 421 13.61 -17.61 0.12
CA SER A 421 14.30 -17.15 -1.08
C SER A 421 14.41 -18.24 -2.15
N SER A 422 14.89 -19.43 -1.78
CA SER A 422 15.05 -20.56 -2.70
C SER A 422 13.71 -21.13 -3.19
N ASP A 423 12.76 -21.31 -2.29
CA ASP A 423 11.55 -22.11 -2.58
C ASP A 423 10.43 -21.27 -3.19
N ALA A 424 10.33 -20.00 -2.79
CA ALA A 424 9.20 -19.14 -3.13
C ALA A 424 9.61 -17.93 -3.97
N ILE A 425 10.62 -17.15 -3.59
CA ILE A 425 10.99 -15.93 -4.35
C ILE A 425 11.53 -16.31 -5.73
N GLU A 426 12.53 -17.18 -5.81
CA GLU A 426 13.08 -17.59 -7.10
C GLU A 426 12.04 -18.29 -7.96
N LYS A 427 11.17 -19.08 -7.33
CA LYS A 427 10.02 -19.68 -8.00
C LYS A 427 9.04 -18.62 -8.51
N LYS A 428 8.74 -17.56 -7.76
CA LYS A 428 7.85 -16.47 -8.21
C LYS A 428 8.47 -15.65 -9.33
N ILE A 429 9.79 -15.42 -9.30
CA ILE A 429 10.52 -14.76 -10.39
C ILE A 429 10.47 -15.62 -11.66
N ARG A 430 10.75 -16.93 -11.54
CA ARG A 430 10.78 -17.88 -12.66
C ARG A 430 9.38 -18.21 -13.19
N ASP A 431 8.47 -18.63 -12.31
CA ASP A 431 7.10 -19.05 -12.64
C ASP A 431 6.18 -17.86 -12.96
N GLY A 432 6.50 -16.65 -12.46
CA GLY A 432 5.74 -15.43 -12.74
C GLY A 432 6.04 -14.80 -14.10
N LEU A 433 7.13 -15.17 -14.77
CA LEU A 433 7.55 -14.57 -16.05
C LEU A 433 7.66 -15.59 -17.18
N ASP A 434 8.29 -16.74 -16.91
CA ASP A 434 8.59 -17.75 -17.93
C ASP A 434 7.46 -18.78 -18.13
N LYS A 435 6.50 -18.86 -17.20
CA LYS A 435 5.39 -19.84 -17.24
C LYS A 435 4.01 -19.23 -17.49
N LEU A 436 3.92 -17.94 -17.85
CA LEU A 436 2.65 -17.32 -18.27
C LEU A 436 2.31 -17.58 -19.75
N GLU A 437 3.01 -18.52 -20.40
CA GLU A 437 2.52 -19.24 -21.57
C GLU A 437 1.63 -20.42 -21.09
N TRP A 438 0.37 -20.45 -21.53
CA TRP A 438 -0.55 -21.52 -21.12
C TRP A 438 -0.31 -22.81 -21.93
N ARG A 439 -0.37 -23.98 -21.28
CA ARG A 439 -0.32 -25.31 -21.91
C ARG A 439 -1.72 -25.81 -22.30
N GLU A 440 -1.86 -26.08 -23.60
CA GLU A 440 -2.93 -26.81 -24.33
C GLU A 440 -4.36 -26.24 -24.32
N GLY A 441 -4.66 -25.36 -25.29
CA GLY A 441 -6.02 -25.19 -25.82
C GLY A 441 -6.42 -23.78 -26.26
N HIS A 442 -5.71 -22.73 -25.80
CA HIS A 442 -5.97 -21.34 -26.18
C HIS A 442 -4.65 -20.56 -26.29
N GLU A 443 -4.43 -19.88 -27.42
CA GLU A 443 -3.26 -19.03 -27.66
C GLU A 443 -3.32 -17.75 -26.79
N GLY A 444 -2.27 -17.47 -26.01
CA GLY A 444 -2.04 -16.14 -25.43
C GLY A 444 -1.31 -16.11 -24.07
N VAL A 445 -0.39 -15.15 -23.92
CA VAL A 445 0.31 -14.85 -22.66
C VAL A 445 -0.62 -14.08 -21.71
N VAL A 446 -0.63 -14.42 -20.41
CA VAL A 446 -1.45 -13.70 -19.40
C VAL A 446 -0.91 -12.30 -19.14
N GLY A 447 -1.80 -11.30 -19.20
CA GLY A 447 -1.47 -9.90 -18.98
C GLY A 447 -0.60 -9.28 -20.08
N ARG A 448 -0.29 -7.98 -19.94
CA ARG A 448 0.63 -7.27 -20.85
C ARG A 448 2.08 -7.47 -20.41
N GLU A 449 3.01 -7.25 -21.32
CA GLU A 449 4.45 -7.31 -21.03
C GLU A 449 4.84 -6.32 -19.91
N CYS A 450 4.31 -5.09 -19.94
CA CYS A 450 4.53 -4.11 -18.87
C CYS A 450 4.05 -4.59 -17.49
N HIS A 451 2.93 -5.32 -17.43
CA HIS A 451 2.40 -5.88 -16.17
C HIS A 451 3.37 -6.91 -15.58
N ARG A 452 3.83 -7.84 -16.43
CA ARG A 452 4.83 -8.84 -16.05
C ARG A 452 6.15 -8.20 -15.67
N GLY A 453 6.57 -7.16 -16.39
CA GLY A 453 7.76 -6.38 -16.09
C GLY A 453 7.73 -5.76 -14.68
N LEU A 454 6.63 -5.08 -14.32
CA LEU A 454 6.47 -4.50 -12.98
C LEU A 454 6.48 -5.57 -11.89
N LEU A 455 5.78 -6.67 -12.12
CA LEU A 455 5.75 -7.79 -11.18
C LEU A 455 7.15 -8.38 -10.97
N SER A 456 7.90 -8.60 -12.05
CA SER A 456 9.32 -9.02 -12.01
C SER A 456 10.16 -8.07 -11.19
N MET A 457 10.09 -6.78 -11.51
CA MET A 457 10.86 -5.73 -10.84
C MET A 457 10.59 -5.71 -9.33
N ARG A 458 9.33 -5.87 -8.92
CA ARG A 458 9.01 -5.93 -7.49
C ARG A 458 9.61 -7.15 -6.81
N TRP A 459 9.51 -8.34 -7.41
CA TRP A 459 10.14 -9.54 -6.83
C TRP A 459 11.66 -9.47 -6.81
N MET A 460 12.29 -8.81 -7.79
CA MET A 460 13.73 -8.53 -7.77
C MET A 460 14.11 -7.56 -6.62
N GLN A 461 13.30 -6.54 -6.36
CA GLN A 461 13.48 -5.66 -5.19
C GLN A 461 13.35 -6.44 -3.88
N VAL A 462 12.31 -7.27 -3.74
CA VAL A 462 12.13 -8.16 -2.58
C VAL A 462 13.36 -9.05 -2.39
N LYS A 463 13.85 -9.69 -3.46
CA LYS A 463 15.05 -10.53 -3.40
C LYS A 463 16.26 -9.73 -2.91
N ARG A 464 16.51 -8.53 -3.46
CA ARG A 464 17.62 -7.66 -3.03
C ARG A 464 17.53 -7.31 -1.55
N MET A 465 16.33 -7.08 -1.01
CA MET A 465 16.13 -6.80 0.42
C MET A 465 16.45 -8.03 1.28
N VAL A 466 15.97 -9.22 0.87
CA VAL A 466 16.25 -10.48 1.57
C VAL A 466 17.74 -10.82 1.53
N ASP A 467 18.40 -10.70 0.38
CA ASP A 467 19.84 -10.96 0.23
C ASP A 467 20.67 -10.02 1.13
N ARG A 468 20.27 -8.75 1.24
CA ARG A 468 20.92 -7.79 2.15
C ARG A 468 20.73 -8.19 3.60
N ALA A 469 19.50 -8.53 4.00
CA ALA A 469 19.21 -8.98 5.36
C ALA A 469 20.02 -10.23 5.73
N LEU A 470 20.13 -11.20 4.82
CA LEU A 470 20.94 -12.40 5.02
C LEU A 470 22.41 -12.07 5.27
N LYS A 471 22.98 -11.14 4.50
CA LYS A 471 24.38 -10.73 4.68
C LYS A 471 24.64 -10.12 6.07
N GLU A 472 23.70 -9.32 6.58
CA GLU A 472 23.80 -8.67 7.89
C GLU A 472 23.52 -9.64 9.05
N LEU A 473 22.67 -10.65 8.84
CA LEU A 473 22.37 -11.65 9.87
C LEU A 473 23.49 -12.68 10.06
N GLU A 474 24.34 -12.85 9.04
CA GLU A 474 25.43 -13.84 9.02
C GLU A 474 26.82 -13.25 9.25
N GLY A 475 26.98 -11.94 9.07
CA GLY A 475 28.19 -11.20 9.41
C GLY A 475 28.26 -10.88 10.89
#